data_AF-A0A1S8N2G0-F1
#
_entry.id   AF-A0A1S8N2G0-F1
#
_cell.length_a   1.000
_cell.length_b   1.000
_cell.length_c   1.000
_cell.angle_alpha   90.00
_cell.angle_beta   90.00
_cell.angle_gamma   90.00
#
_symmetry.space_group_name_H-M   'P 1'
#
loop_
_entity.id
_entity.type
_entity.pdbx_description
1 polymer ?
#
loop_
_entity_poly.entity_id
_entity_poly.type
_entity_poly.pdbx_seq_one_letter_code
_entity_poly.pdbx_strand_id
1 'polypeptide(L)'
;MSKLDKKLSDEEKLSQEQTESNLLDNKLIKNFVKSKWYPGIFQLFVGIVFAFIVFELLTGPDEAHDNFGTAGTWVLWWPILPILLFLTGRFWCSICPFGALSDVVQKFVGSKQPLPKFLKKYGVWLIDAMFLAITWSDHVFGVVESPRGSGTLLLLITIGVIFSGAFWERRTWCRYLCFLGGLSGNYSRAGMLQLRGTKDICAKCTAAHCYKGSERAEGCPMFEFPKTMEDNAECNFCGNCVKNCPNNSIKISLRVPTKELWFIRKPRLDGSFLAVVIMGIVFVQNVTMLSIWDGMLTWLENATGTQNYAITFTITFIIAMAIPVALLSVTGLVAKIFNKASLKENFTKYGYAIIPLDMAAHIAHNLFHLLAEGKSVFYTFIELFGVNVAHTSSAILDDPTIQALQFILIAIGTLGSIYTVYKISKNNYESKTVSTTIVYTVLLILLAVVNIMLFSLPMAMRM
;
A
#
# COMPACT_ATOMS: atom_id res chain seq x y z
N MET A 1 -20.43 -27.16 8.55
CA MET A 1 -21.23 -25.94 8.80
C MET A 1 -22.70 -26.30 8.70
N SER A 2 -23.42 -26.38 9.83
CA SER A 2 -24.87 -26.55 9.77
C SER A 2 -25.51 -25.28 9.19
N LYS A 3 -26.70 -25.42 8.59
CA LYS A 3 -27.44 -24.25 8.07
C LYS A 3 -27.76 -23.21 9.17
N LEU A 4 -27.79 -23.65 10.44
CA LEU A 4 -28.06 -22.78 11.59
C LEU A 4 -26.84 -21.91 11.94
N ASP A 5 -25.63 -22.49 11.94
CA ASP A 5 -24.39 -21.77 12.30
C ASP A 5 -24.04 -20.72 11.25
N LYS A 6 -24.34 -21.00 9.99
CA LYS A 6 -24.22 -20.04 8.89
C LYS A 6 -25.17 -18.86 9.09
N LYS A 7 -26.40 -19.13 9.52
CA LYS A 7 -27.43 -18.12 9.72
C LYS A 7 -27.11 -17.22 10.93
N LEU A 8 -26.65 -17.82 12.03
CA LEU A 8 -26.19 -17.08 13.23
C LEU A 8 -24.94 -16.22 12.93
N SER A 9 -23.99 -16.74 12.16
CA SER A 9 -22.82 -15.97 11.68
C SER A 9 -23.22 -14.82 10.76
N ASP A 10 -24.21 -15.02 9.90
CA ASP A 10 -24.71 -14.00 8.99
C ASP A 10 -25.57 -12.94 9.74
N GLU A 11 -26.29 -13.33 10.80
CA GLU A 11 -27.06 -12.44 11.69
C GLU A 11 -26.15 -11.59 12.59
N GLU A 12 -25.08 -12.14 13.17
CA GLU A 12 -24.04 -11.35 13.88
C GLU A 12 -23.34 -10.35 12.95
N LYS A 13 -23.10 -10.73 11.68
CA LYS A 13 -22.53 -9.83 10.67
C LYS A 13 -23.48 -8.72 10.26
N LEU A 14 -24.78 -9.00 10.17
CA LEU A 14 -25.82 -8.02 9.88
C LEU A 14 -26.02 -7.02 11.02
N SER A 15 -25.96 -7.47 12.29
CA SER A 15 -26.07 -6.56 13.45
C SER A 15 -24.81 -5.70 13.66
N GLN A 16 -23.62 -6.22 13.30
CA GLN A 16 -22.38 -5.45 13.33
C GLN A 16 -22.24 -4.42 12.18
N GLU A 17 -22.88 -4.64 11.02
CA GLU A 17 -22.97 -3.64 9.94
C GLU A 17 -23.90 -2.46 10.32
N GLN A 18 -24.78 -2.65 11.31
CA GLN A 18 -25.69 -1.62 11.82
C GLN A 18 -25.07 -0.71 12.91
N THR A 19 -23.96 -1.10 13.54
CA THR A 19 -23.37 -0.38 14.69
C THR A 19 -22.23 0.59 14.34
N GLU A 20 -21.78 0.63 13.08
CA GLU A 20 -20.71 1.55 12.70
C GLU A 20 -21.26 2.94 12.37
N SER A 21 -20.68 3.96 13.00
CA SER A 21 -21.07 5.36 12.80
C SER A 21 -20.81 5.78 11.34
N ASN A 22 -21.86 6.22 10.66
CA ASN A 22 -21.76 6.73 9.30
C ASN A 22 -21.35 8.20 9.34
N LEU A 23 -20.13 8.48 8.88
CA LEU A 23 -19.57 9.84 8.80
C LEU A 23 -20.42 10.75 7.88
N LEU A 24 -21.16 10.17 6.92
CA LEU A 24 -22.07 10.91 6.05
C LEU A 24 -23.38 11.35 6.73
N ASP A 25 -23.63 10.96 7.99
CA ASP A 25 -24.76 11.50 8.76
C ASP A 25 -24.46 12.94 9.23
N ASN A 26 -23.18 13.30 9.37
CA ASN A 26 -22.76 14.67 9.58
C ASN A 26 -22.96 15.49 8.28
N LYS A 27 -23.82 16.51 8.36
CA LYS A 27 -24.16 17.37 7.21
C LYS A 27 -22.94 18.06 6.58
N LEU A 28 -21.94 18.46 7.37
CA LEU A 28 -20.73 19.11 6.86
C LEU A 28 -19.92 18.15 6.00
N ILE A 29 -19.65 16.94 6.51
CA ILE A 29 -18.91 15.90 5.79
C ILE A 29 -19.68 15.48 4.55
N LYS A 30 -20.99 15.27 4.66
CA LYS A 30 -21.85 14.90 3.53
C LYS A 30 -21.82 15.95 2.41
N ASN A 31 -21.98 17.22 2.76
CA ASN A 31 -21.97 18.32 1.80
C ASN A 31 -20.60 18.49 1.16
N PHE A 32 -19.53 18.32 1.95
CA PHE A 32 -18.16 18.34 1.46
C PHE A 32 -17.90 17.25 0.41
N VAL A 33 -18.22 15.99 0.72
CA VAL A 33 -18.03 14.86 -0.22
C VAL A 33 -18.94 14.98 -1.45
N LYS A 34 -20.14 15.54 -1.31
CA LYS A 34 -21.06 15.77 -2.43
C LYS A 34 -20.69 16.98 -3.29
N SER A 35 -19.78 17.84 -2.82
CA SER A 35 -19.35 19.03 -3.56
C SER A 35 -18.73 18.66 -4.91
N LYS A 36 -18.92 19.52 -5.92
CA LYS A 36 -18.25 19.41 -7.21
C LYS A 36 -16.72 19.55 -7.08
N TRP A 37 -16.26 20.26 -6.05
CA TRP A 37 -14.84 20.49 -5.76
C TRP A 37 -14.12 19.27 -5.17
N TYR A 38 -14.84 18.31 -4.58
CA TYR A 38 -14.22 17.11 -4.02
C TYR A 38 -14.06 16.02 -5.10
N PRO A 39 -12.92 15.33 -5.26
CA PRO A 39 -11.61 15.61 -4.67
C PRO A 39 -10.76 16.59 -5.51
N GLY A 40 -11.31 17.18 -6.57
CA GLY A 40 -10.60 18.01 -7.56
C GLY A 40 -9.76 19.17 -6.99
N ILE A 41 -10.20 19.83 -5.92
CA ILE A 41 -9.42 20.91 -5.29
C ILE A 41 -8.11 20.39 -4.68
N PHE A 42 -8.14 19.20 -4.07
CA PHE A 42 -6.94 18.57 -3.54
C PHE A 42 -6.04 18.05 -4.65
N GLN A 43 -6.63 17.50 -5.72
CA GLN A 43 -5.87 17.09 -6.89
C GLN A 43 -5.10 18.25 -7.52
N LEU A 44 -5.72 19.44 -7.60
CA LEU A 44 -5.05 20.64 -8.10
C LEU A 44 -3.88 21.05 -7.20
N PHE A 45 -4.13 21.16 -5.88
CA PHE A 45 -3.09 21.55 -4.93
C PHE A 45 -1.91 20.56 -4.92
N VAL A 46 -2.19 19.26 -4.78
CA VAL A 46 -1.16 18.21 -4.80
C VAL A 46 -0.48 18.16 -6.17
N GLY A 47 -1.21 18.40 -7.26
CA GLY A 47 -0.63 18.48 -8.60
C GLY A 47 0.38 19.61 -8.76
N ILE A 48 0.11 20.78 -8.21
CA ILE A 48 1.07 21.91 -8.21
C ILE A 48 2.31 21.57 -7.40
N VAL A 49 2.13 21.05 -6.17
CA VAL A 49 3.25 20.66 -5.30
C VAL A 49 4.09 19.56 -5.97
N PHE A 50 3.45 18.57 -6.58
CA PHE A 50 4.15 17.49 -7.26
C PHE A 50 4.89 17.96 -8.52
N ALA A 51 4.29 18.87 -9.30
CA ALA A 51 4.97 19.47 -10.45
C ALA A 51 6.21 20.27 -10.00
N PHE A 52 6.13 20.97 -8.87
CA PHE A 52 7.27 21.67 -8.29
C PHE A 52 8.36 20.70 -7.81
N ILE A 53 8.00 19.59 -7.14
CA ILE A 53 8.96 18.54 -6.76
C ILE A 53 9.67 17.97 -7.99
N VAL A 54 8.93 17.63 -9.05
CA VAL A 54 9.52 17.10 -10.29
C VAL A 54 10.44 18.13 -10.95
N PHE A 55 10.07 19.42 -10.93
CA PHE A 55 10.93 20.49 -11.40
C PHE A 55 12.26 20.52 -10.62
N GLU A 56 12.21 20.57 -9.29
CA GLU A 56 13.40 20.56 -8.43
C GLU A 56 14.26 19.30 -8.60
N LEU A 57 13.67 18.12 -8.81
CA LEU A 57 14.42 16.90 -9.10
C LEU A 57 15.22 16.97 -10.42
N LEU A 58 14.75 17.74 -11.40
CA LEU A 58 15.35 17.83 -12.73
C LEU A 58 16.31 19.02 -12.87
N THR A 59 15.99 20.14 -12.24
CA THR A 59 16.73 21.41 -12.40
C THR A 59 17.45 21.90 -11.13
N GLY A 60 17.13 21.32 -9.97
CA GLY A 60 17.77 21.65 -8.70
C GLY A 60 19.18 21.06 -8.58
N PRO A 61 19.77 21.09 -7.37
CA PRO A 61 21.10 20.56 -7.10
C PRO A 61 21.24 19.08 -7.47
N ASP A 62 22.44 18.69 -7.90
CA ASP A 62 22.75 17.31 -8.32
C ASP A 62 22.92 16.36 -7.14
N GLU A 63 23.30 16.88 -5.99
CA GLU A 63 23.46 16.13 -4.77
C GLU A 63 22.10 15.92 -4.07
N ALA A 64 21.81 14.69 -3.67
CA ALA A 64 20.54 14.32 -3.03
C ALA A 64 20.26 15.13 -1.75
N HIS A 65 21.29 15.35 -0.94
CA HIS A 65 21.19 16.03 0.37
C HIS A 65 20.81 17.51 0.27
N ASP A 66 21.12 18.17 -0.85
CA ASP A 66 20.81 19.58 -1.09
C ASP A 66 19.51 19.76 -1.90
N ASN A 67 18.94 18.68 -2.44
CA ASN A 67 17.81 18.76 -3.36
C ASN A 67 16.45 18.67 -2.63
N PHE A 68 15.67 19.75 -2.66
CA PHE A 68 14.33 19.79 -2.07
C PHE A 68 13.38 18.73 -2.68
N GLY A 69 13.50 18.46 -3.98
CA GLY A 69 12.71 17.43 -4.66
C GLY A 69 12.96 16.04 -4.09
N THR A 70 14.21 15.70 -3.78
CA THR A 70 14.60 14.45 -3.12
C THR A 70 14.06 14.39 -1.70
N ALA A 71 14.29 15.43 -0.90
CA ALA A 71 13.79 15.53 0.47
C ALA A 71 12.25 15.39 0.52
N GLY A 72 11.54 16.16 -0.30
CA GLY A 72 10.08 16.14 -0.40
C GLY A 72 9.53 14.78 -0.81
N THR A 73 10.20 14.07 -1.72
CA THR A 73 9.76 12.76 -2.20
C THR A 73 10.05 11.65 -1.20
N TRP A 74 11.29 11.55 -0.73
CA TRP A 74 11.81 10.38 -0.04
C TRP A 74 11.86 10.51 1.49
N VAL A 75 11.93 11.74 2.02
CA VAL A 75 11.92 12.01 3.47
C VAL A 75 10.52 12.38 3.96
N LEU A 76 9.73 13.08 3.14
CA LEU A 76 8.38 13.50 3.53
C LEU A 76 7.28 12.59 2.95
N TRP A 77 7.12 12.59 1.62
CA TRP A 77 5.95 11.97 0.99
C TRP A 77 5.92 10.44 1.14
N TRP A 78 7.03 9.76 0.83
CA TRP A 78 7.11 8.31 0.90
C TRP A 78 6.88 7.79 2.34
N PRO A 79 7.49 8.38 3.39
CA PRO A 79 7.21 7.99 4.77
C PRO A 79 5.79 8.24 5.27
N ILE A 80 5.18 9.35 4.87
CA ILE A 80 3.81 9.69 5.28
C ILE A 80 2.78 8.77 4.60
N LEU A 81 3.07 8.25 3.40
CA LEU A 81 2.10 7.50 2.60
C LEU A 81 1.54 6.25 3.32
N PRO A 82 2.34 5.30 3.86
CA PRO A 82 1.80 4.17 4.63
C PRO A 82 0.92 4.57 5.83
N ILE A 83 1.27 5.67 6.52
CA ILE A 83 0.49 6.21 7.64
C ILE A 83 -0.87 6.72 7.12
N LEU A 84 -0.89 7.48 6.02
CA LEU A 84 -2.13 7.92 5.38
C LEU A 84 -2.99 6.74 4.93
N LEU A 85 -2.38 5.68 4.39
CA LEU A 85 -3.08 4.48 3.94
C LEU A 85 -3.74 3.74 5.12
N PHE A 86 -3.08 3.69 6.28
CA PHE A 86 -3.64 3.15 7.50
C PHE A 86 -4.84 3.97 7.98
N LEU A 87 -4.71 5.29 8.06
CA LEU A 87 -5.75 6.16 8.63
C LEU A 87 -6.96 6.34 7.68
N THR A 88 -6.68 6.51 6.38
CA THR A 88 -7.68 6.98 5.40
C THR A 88 -7.94 5.98 4.25
N GLY A 89 -7.34 4.79 4.29
CA GLY A 89 -7.40 3.84 3.19
C GLY A 89 -6.71 4.39 1.94
N ARG A 90 -7.18 4.05 0.74
CA ARG A 90 -6.59 4.55 -0.52
C ARG A 90 -6.95 6.01 -0.85
N PHE A 91 -7.23 6.88 0.13
CA PHE A 91 -7.62 8.28 -0.15
C PHE A 91 -6.53 9.05 -0.92
N TRP A 92 -5.24 8.79 -0.66
CA TRP A 92 -4.13 9.35 -1.45
C TRP A 92 -4.34 9.11 -2.95
N CYS A 93 -4.80 7.92 -3.36
CA CYS A 93 -5.06 7.60 -4.76
C CYS A 93 -6.22 8.39 -5.38
N SER A 94 -7.07 9.05 -4.58
CA SER A 94 -8.06 10.01 -5.12
C SER A 94 -7.44 11.36 -5.45
N ILE A 95 -6.49 11.84 -4.64
CA ILE A 95 -5.85 13.15 -4.78
C ILE A 95 -4.51 13.10 -5.54
N CYS A 96 -4.02 11.90 -5.82
CA CYS A 96 -2.77 11.65 -6.52
C CYS A 96 -2.75 12.31 -7.91
N PRO A 97 -1.66 13.01 -8.28
CA PRO A 97 -1.55 13.75 -9.54
C PRO A 97 -1.65 12.84 -10.76
N PHE A 98 -1.12 11.60 -10.68
CA PHE A 98 -1.24 10.62 -11.75
C PHE A 98 -2.71 10.23 -12.04
N GLY A 99 -3.54 10.11 -11.01
CA GLY A 99 -4.96 9.81 -11.19
C GLY A 99 -5.70 10.97 -11.87
N ALA A 100 -5.42 12.20 -11.45
CA ALA A 100 -6.00 13.39 -12.06
C ALA A 100 -5.53 13.58 -13.51
N LEU A 101 -4.24 13.36 -13.77
CA LEU A 101 -3.68 13.39 -15.12
C LEU A 101 -4.35 12.36 -16.04
N SER A 102 -4.59 11.15 -15.56
CA SER A 102 -5.31 10.11 -16.31
C SER A 102 -6.71 10.57 -16.72
N ASP A 103 -7.46 11.19 -15.79
CA ASP A 103 -8.80 11.72 -16.07
C ASP A 103 -8.76 12.87 -17.10
N VAL A 104 -7.78 13.77 -16.98
CA VAL A 104 -7.55 14.87 -17.93
C VAL A 104 -7.25 14.32 -19.33
N VAL A 105 -6.28 13.41 -19.44
CA VAL A 105 -5.91 12.77 -20.72
C VAL A 105 -7.12 12.07 -21.34
N GLN A 106 -7.91 11.35 -20.54
CA GLN A 106 -9.12 10.69 -21.03
C GLN A 106 -10.17 11.65 -21.57
N LYS A 107 -10.30 12.83 -20.95
CA LYS A 107 -11.25 13.85 -21.40
C LYS A 107 -10.86 14.44 -22.76
N PHE A 108 -9.57 14.59 -23.03
CA PHE A 108 -9.08 15.25 -24.24
C PHE A 108 -8.79 14.29 -25.40
N VAL A 109 -8.19 13.13 -25.13
CA VAL A 109 -7.69 12.20 -26.17
C VAL A 109 -8.06 10.74 -25.91
N GLY A 110 -8.88 10.45 -24.90
CA GLY A 110 -9.21 9.08 -24.50
C GLY A 110 -10.07 8.33 -25.51
N SER A 111 -9.53 7.25 -26.09
CA SER A 111 -10.27 6.30 -26.94
C SER A 111 -11.25 5.44 -26.12
N LYS A 112 -11.08 5.36 -24.79
CA LYS A 112 -11.92 4.61 -23.85
C LYS A 112 -12.13 3.15 -24.24
N GLN A 113 -11.09 2.53 -24.78
CA GLN A 113 -11.15 1.12 -25.15
C GLN A 113 -11.31 0.25 -23.90
N PRO A 114 -12.08 -0.86 -24.00
CA PRO A 114 -12.15 -1.80 -22.90
C PRO A 114 -10.78 -2.41 -22.63
N LEU A 115 -10.51 -2.69 -21.36
CA LEU A 115 -9.25 -3.30 -20.96
C LEU A 115 -9.03 -4.67 -21.62
N PRO A 116 -7.84 -4.94 -22.19
CA PRO A 116 -7.47 -6.28 -22.67
C PRO A 116 -7.67 -7.34 -21.59
N LYS A 117 -8.19 -8.51 -21.98
CA LYS A 117 -8.44 -9.64 -21.05
C LYS A 117 -7.17 -10.04 -20.27
N PHE A 118 -6.00 -9.88 -20.88
CA PHE A 118 -4.70 -10.12 -20.26
C PHE A 118 -4.48 -9.24 -19.02
N LEU A 119 -4.58 -7.91 -19.16
CA LEU A 119 -4.40 -6.98 -18.04
C LEU A 119 -5.43 -7.21 -16.92
N LYS A 120 -6.68 -7.55 -17.29
CA LYS A 120 -7.71 -7.87 -16.29
C LYS A 120 -7.40 -9.13 -15.48
N LYS A 121 -6.77 -10.13 -16.11
CA LYS A 121 -6.45 -11.42 -15.50
C LYS A 121 -5.14 -11.39 -14.72
N TYR A 122 -4.13 -10.70 -15.23
CA TYR A 122 -2.77 -10.68 -14.70
C TYR A 122 -2.38 -9.37 -14.02
N GLY A 123 -3.29 -8.40 -13.86
CA GLY A 123 -2.95 -7.06 -13.36
C GLY A 123 -2.22 -7.05 -12.01
N VAL A 124 -2.62 -7.88 -11.05
CA VAL A 124 -1.91 -7.95 -9.76
C VAL A 124 -0.49 -8.50 -9.94
N TRP A 125 -0.29 -9.52 -10.79
CA TRP A 125 1.05 -10.04 -11.11
C TRP A 125 1.92 -9.03 -11.86
N LEU A 126 1.31 -8.17 -12.69
CA LEU A 126 2.03 -7.07 -13.35
C LEU A 126 2.42 -5.98 -12.35
N ILE A 127 1.57 -5.70 -11.37
CA ILE A 127 1.92 -4.81 -10.26
C ILE A 127 3.09 -5.41 -9.47
N ASP A 128 3.07 -6.70 -9.13
CA ASP A 128 4.20 -7.38 -8.47
C ASP A 128 5.49 -7.24 -9.28
N ALA A 129 5.44 -7.57 -10.57
CA ALA A 129 6.59 -7.48 -11.46
C ALA A 129 7.12 -6.03 -11.56
N MET A 130 6.23 -5.05 -11.62
CA MET A 130 6.62 -3.64 -11.69
C MET A 130 7.18 -3.14 -10.36
N PHE A 131 6.67 -3.61 -9.22
CA PHE A 131 7.21 -3.25 -7.92
C PHE A 131 8.62 -3.84 -7.76
N LEU A 132 8.79 -5.12 -8.06
CA LEU A 132 10.10 -5.78 -8.03
C LEU A 132 11.10 -5.11 -8.98
N ALA A 133 10.68 -4.77 -10.20
CA ALA A 133 11.53 -4.11 -11.18
C ALA A 133 11.95 -2.70 -10.72
N ILE A 134 11.03 -1.93 -10.13
CA ILE A 134 11.34 -0.59 -9.61
C ILE A 134 12.30 -0.68 -8.42
N THR A 135 12.02 -1.54 -7.44
CA THR A 135 12.91 -1.75 -6.28
C THR A 135 14.28 -2.24 -6.71
N TRP A 136 14.35 -3.15 -7.68
CA TRP A 136 15.64 -3.60 -8.23
C TRP A 136 16.36 -2.47 -8.96
N SER A 137 15.65 -1.71 -9.79
CA SER A 137 16.23 -0.58 -10.54
C SER A 137 16.74 0.54 -9.63
N ASP A 138 16.10 0.72 -8.49
CA ASP A 138 16.48 1.73 -7.50
C ASP A 138 17.91 1.50 -6.99
N HIS A 139 18.23 0.28 -6.59
CA HIS A 139 19.56 -0.07 -6.11
C HIS A 139 20.59 -0.24 -7.22
N VAL A 140 20.21 -0.71 -8.41
CA VAL A 140 21.17 -0.91 -9.51
C VAL A 140 21.53 0.40 -10.20
N PHE A 141 20.61 1.35 -10.31
CA PHE A 141 20.82 2.63 -10.98
C PHE A 141 20.92 3.84 -10.03
N GLY A 142 20.77 3.64 -8.71
CA GLY A 142 20.84 4.71 -7.71
C GLY A 142 19.71 5.73 -7.85
N VAL A 143 18.46 5.28 -8.01
CA VAL A 143 17.33 6.18 -8.31
C VAL A 143 17.02 7.11 -7.15
N VAL A 144 17.02 6.62 -5.91
CA VAL A 144 16.82 7.43 -4.70
C VAL A 144 18.00 8.36 -4.43
N GLU A 145 19.23 7.92 -4.70
CA GLU A 145 20.47 8.68 -4.46
C GLU A 145 20.72 9.76 -5.51
N SER A 146 20.06 9.68 -6.67
CA SER A 146 20.17 10.67 -7.75
C SER A 146 18.86 11.45 -7.92
N PRO A 147 18.83 12.78 -7.68
CA PRO A 147 17.65 13.61 -7.93
C PRO A 147 17.12 13.44 -9.37
N ARG A 148 18.01 13.50 -10.37
CA ARG A 148 17.67 13.31 -11.78
C ARG A 148 17.18 11.89 -12.08
N GLY A 149 17.73 10.88 -11.40
CA GLY A 149 17.25 9.49 -11.46
C GLY A 149 15.80 9.40 -11.00
N SER A 150 15.50 9.94 -9.82
CA SER A 150 14.13 10.04 -9.28
C SER A 150 13.19 10.81 -10.20
N GLY A 151 13.61 11.96 -10.73
CA GLY A 151 12.83 12.75 -11.69
C GLY A 151 12.52 11.96 -12.97
N THR A 152 13.51 11.25 -13.52
CA THR A 152 13.35 10.40 -14.70
C THR A 152 12.36 9.26 -14.45
N LEU A 153 12.43 8.58 -13.29
CA LEU A 153 11.46 7.55 -12.92
C LEU A 153 10.04 8.12 -12.88
N LEU A 154 9.83 9.29 -12.27
CA LEU A 154 8.52 9.93 -12.20
C LEU A 154 8.00 10.33 -13.59
N LEU A 155 8.86 10.78 -14.50
CA LEU A 155 8.50 11.05 -15.89
C LEU A 155 8.10 9.78 -16.65
N LEU A 156 8.83 8.68 -16.46
CA LEU A 156 8.47 7.38 -17.07
C LEU A 156 7.11 6.89 -16.59
N ILE A 157 6.82 7.01 -15.29
CA ILE A 157 5.50 6.71 -14.72
C ILE A 157 4.44 7.64 -15.33
N THR A 158 4.74 8.93 -15.48
CA THR A 158 3.86 9.92 -16.12
C THR A 158 3.50 9.53 -17.55
N ILE A 159 4.48 9.10 -18.34
CA ILE A 159 4.27 8.59 -19.71
C ILE A 159 3.36 7.36 -19.69
N GLY A 160 3.58 6.42 -18.78
CA GLY A 160 2.71 5.24 -18.61
C GLY A 160 1.26 5.59 -18.27
N VAL A 161 1.06 6.60 -17.42
CA VAL A 161 -0.26 7.15 -17.07
C VAL A 161 -0.94 7.79 -18.28
N ILE A 162 -0.22 8.63 -19.04
CA ILE A 162 -0.74 9.29 -20.24
C ILE A 162 -1.13 8.23 -21.28
N PHE A 163 -0.25 7.27 -21.54
CA PHE A 163 -0.54 6.15 -22.46
C PHE A 163 -1.79 5.39 -22.01
N SER A 164 -1.85 4.97 -20.76
CA SER A 164 -3.01 4.25 -20.21
C SER A 164 -4.31 5.05 -20.33
N GLY A 165 -4.26 6.36 -20.03
CA GLY A 165 -5.39 7.27 -20.15
C GLY A 165 -5.84 7.52 -21.59
N ALA A 166 -4.92 7.58 -22.55
CA ALA A 166 -5.25 7.78 -23.95
C ALA A 166 -5.95 6.54 -24.56
N PHE A 167 -5.55 5.33 -24.17
CA PHE A 167 -6.06 4.10 -24.79
C PHE A 167 -7.22 3.46 -24.01
N TRP A 168 -7.08 3.22 -22.71
CA TRP A 168 -8.04 2.44 -21.92
C TRP A 168 -9.04 3.30 -21.16
N GLU A 169 -10.21 2.74 -20.85
CA GLU A 169 -11.22 3.41 -20.02
C GLU A 169 -10.81 3.52 -18.55
N ARG A 170 -11.26 4.60 -17.89
CA ARG A 170 -11.12 4.89 -16.45
C ARG A 170 -9.67 4.81 -15.95
N ARG A 171 -9.45 4.78 -14.63
CA ARG A 171 -8.10 4.75 -14.06
C ARG A 171 -7.47 3.36 -14.10
N THR A 172 -7.31 2.82 -15.31
CA THR A 172 -6.73 1.50 -15.58
C THR A 172 -5.31 1.38 -15.05
N TRP A 173 -4.45 2.38 -15.30
CA TRP A 173 -3.10 2.41 -14.75
C TRP A 173 -3.10 2.22 -13.23
N CYS A 174 -3.90 3.04 -12.52
CA CYS A 174 -3.98 3.01 -11.06
C CYS A 174 -4.47 1.67 -10.50
N ARG A 175 -5.31 0.93 -11.25
CA ARG A 175 -5.88 -0.34 -10.80
C ARG A 175 -5.02 -1.55 -11.12
N TYR A 176 -4.37 -1.57 -12.29
CA TYR A 176 -3.78 -2.80 -12.84
C TYR A 176 -2.29 -2.74 -13.13
N LEU A 177 -1.67 -1.57 -13.05
CA LEU A 177 -0.25 -1.39 -13.41
C LEU A 177 0.53 -0.68 -12.31
N CYS A 178 -0.06 0.34 -11.67
CA CYS A 178 0.60 1.14 -10.64
C CYS A 178 0.98 0.30 -9.41
N PHE A 179 2.29 0.21 -9.12
CA PHE A 179 2.80 -0.52 -7.96
C PHE A 179 2.29 0.08 -6.64
N LEU A 180 2.23 1.41 -6.55
CA LEU A 180 1.58 2.14 -5.45
C LEU A 180 0.08 1.80 -5.34
N GLY A 181 -0.58 1.55 -6.45
CA GLY A 181 -1.94 1.01 -6.48
C GLY A 181 -2.01 -0.33 -5.75
N GLY A 182 -1.17 -1.30 -6.12
CA GLY A 182 -1.10 -2.60 -5.44
C GLY A 182 -0.79 -2.50 -3.95
N LEU A 183 0.27 -1.77 -3.60
CA LEU A 183 0.68 -1.52 -2.20
C LEU A 183 -0.46 -0.92 -1.38
N SER A 184 -1.05 0.17 -1.89
CA SER A 184 -2.14 0.87 -1.21
C SER A 184 -3.39 0.01 -1.04
N GLY A 185 -3.60 -1.00 -1.89
CA GLY A 185 -4.73 -1.93 -1.79
C GLY A 185 -4.57 -2.97 -0.70
N ASN A 186 -3.35 -3.44 -0.53
CA ASN A 186 -3.06 -4.35 0.57
C ASN A 186 -3.18 -3.59 1.89
N TYR A 187 -2.55 -2.43 2.00
CA TYR A 187 -2.58 -1.66 3.25
C TYR A 187 -3.97 -1.09 3.56
N SER A 188 -4.77 -0.71 2.56
CA SER A 188 -6.14 -0.22 2.82
C SER A 188 -7.03 -1.27 3.47
N ARG A 189 -6.77 -2.58 3.30
CA ARG A 189 -7.48 -3.64 4.04
C ARG A 189 -7.16 -3.64 5.53
N ALA A 190 -5.97 -3.19 5.92
CA ALA A 190 -5.60 -2.97 7.32
C ALA A 190 -6.12 -1.62 7.86
N GLY A 191 -6.43 -0.66 6.99
CA GLY A 191 -6.80 0.70 7.38
C GLY A 191 -8.15 0.88 8.07
N MET A 192 -8.34 2.06 8.66
CA MET A 192 -9.46 2.44 9.55
C MET A 192 -10.70 2.95 8.81
N LEU A 193 -10.57 3.44 7.58
CA LEU A 193 -11.69 4.00 6.84
C LEU A 193 -12.35 2.95 5.95
N GLN A 194 -13.69 2.96 5.90
CA GLN A 194 -14.42 2.11 4.98
C GLN A 194 -15.60 2.75 4.26
N LEU A 195 -15.90 2.20 3.07
CA LEU A 195 -17.05 2.58 2.27
C LEU A 195 -17.88 1.35 1.92
N ARG A 196 -19.18 1.37 2.22
CA ARG A 196 -20.11 0.29 1.90
C ARG A 196 -21.44 0.83 1.39
N GLY A 197 -22.08 0.07 0.51
CA GLY A 197 -23.49 0.25 0.19
C GLY A 197 -24.36 -0.48 1.19
N THR A 198 -25.54 0.05 1.51
CA THR A 198 -26.53 -0.68 2.33
C THR A 198 -27.10 -1.83 1.50
N LYS A 199 -26.80 -3.08 1.86
CA LYS A 199 -27.08 -4.28 1.05
C LYS A 199 -28.52 -4.35 0.55
N ASP A 200 -29.50 -4.16 1.42
CA ASP A 200 -30.93 -4.27 1.05
C ASP A 200 -31.39 -3.20 0.07
N ILE A 201 -30.88 -1.97 0.23
CA ILE A 201 -31.20 -0.84 -0.66
C ILE A 201 -30.48 -1.03 -2.01
N CYS A 202 -29.20 -1.44 -1.97
CA CYS A 202 -28.40 -1.70 -3.16
C CYS A 202 -28.94 -2.89 -3.98
N ALA A 203 -29.45 -3.94 -3.32
CA ALA A 203 -30.02 -5.12 -3.96
C ALA A 203 -31.17 -4.73 -4.92
N LYS A 204 -32.06 -3.85 -4.45
CA LYS A 204 -33.24 -3.36 -5.19
C LYS A 204 -32.93 -2.24 -6.21
N CYS A 205 -31.72 -1.68 -6.19
CA CYS A 205 -31.34 -0.60 -7.10
C CYS A 205 -31.04 -1.11 -8.52
N THR A 206 -31.75 -0.56 -9.51
CA THR A 206 -31.58 -0.85 -10.94
C THR A 206 -30.78 0.21 -11.70
N ALA A 207 -30.75 1.46 -11.21
CA ALA A 207 -30.10 2.60 -11.86
C ALA A 207 -28.57 2.44 -12.00
N ALA A 208 -27.91 1.90 -10.96
CA ALA A 208 -26.46 1.69 -10.91
C ALA A 208 -25.61 2.94 -11.26
N HIS A 209 -26.13 4.15 -11.02
CA HIS A 209 -25.43 5.42 -11.29
C HIS A 209 -24.10 5.55 -10.51
N CYS A 210 -23.97 4.89 -9.36
CA CYS A 210 -22.71 4.86 -8.61
C CYS A 210 -21.56 4.19 -9.38
N TYR A 211 -21.85 3.30 -10.32
CA TYR A 211 -20.86 2.63 -11.17
C TYR A 211 -20.79 3.25 -12.57
N LYS A 212 -21.95 3.53 -13.19
CA LYS A 212 -22.05 4.04 -14.57
C LYS A 212 -21.82 5.54 -14.69
N GLY A 213 -22.04 6.29 -13.62
CA GLY A 213 -22.08 7.75 -13.66
C GLY A 213 -23.50 8.28 -13.87
N SER A 214 -23.65 9.59 -13.72
CA SER A 214 -24.85 10.35 -14.05
C SER A 214 -24.47 11.79 -14.43
N GLU A 215 -25.43 12.66 -14.70
CA GLU A 215 -25.18 14.09 -14.92
C GLU A 215 -24.52 14.79 -13.71
N ARG A 216 -24.61 14.22 -12.51
CA ARG A 216 -24.03 14.80 -11.29
C ARG A 216 -22.53 14.57 -11.17
N ALA A 217 -22.05 13.41 -11.60
CA ALA A 217 -20.65 13.00 -11.52
C ALA A 217 -20.41 11.76 -12.39
N GLU A 218 -19.16 11.56 -12.79
CA GLU A 218 -18.74 10.35 -13.51
C GLU A 218 -18.91 9.07 -12.69
N GLY A 219 -18.81 7.92 -13.35
CA GLY A 219 -18.84 6.61 -12.70
C GLY A 219 -17.66 6.37 -11.74
N CYS A 220 -17.60 5.19 -11.13
CA CYS A 220 -16.45 4.85 -10.30
C CYS A 220 -15.19 4.69 -11.18
N PRO A 221 -14.13 5.49 -10.95
CA PRO A 221 -12.92 5.45 -11.79
C PRO A 221 -12.10 4.17 -11.58
N MET A 222 -12.26 3.51 -10.43
CA MET A 222 -11.58 2.27 -10.08
C MET A 222 -12.40 1.01 -10.39
N PHE A 223 -13.49 1.16 -11.16
CA PHE A 223 -14.41 0.08 -11.53
C PHE A 223 -15.02 -0.67 -10.32
N GLU A 224 -15.14 0.01 -9.18
CA GLU A 224 -15.75 -0.57 -7.98
C GLU A 224 -17.26 -0.36 -8.00
N PHE A 225 -18.02 -1.37 -7.58
CA PHE A 225 -19.48 -1.31 -7.56
C PHE A 225 -20.00 -1.58 -6.15
N PRO A 226 -20.45 -0.54 -5.41
CA PRO A 226 -20.89 -0.69 -4.02
C PRO A 226 -21.95 -1.77 -3.77
N LYS A 227 -22.71 -2.19 -4.79
CA LYS A 227 -23.69 -3.29 -4.71
C LYS A 227 -23.04 -4.65 -4.48
N THR A 228 -21.83 -4.87 -5.00
CA THR A 228 -21.10 -6.15 -4.95
C THR A 228 -19.73 -6.03 -4.27
N MET A 229 -19.42 -4.85 -3.73
CA MET A 229 -18.17 -4.54 -3.05
C MET A 229 -18.04 -5.37 -1.77
N GLU A 230 -16.97 -6.16 -1.67
CA GLU A 230 -16.68 -7.00 -0.51
C GLU A 230 -15.57 -6.38 0.38
N ASP A 231 -14.60 -5.68 -0.22
CA ASP A 231 -13.49 -5.01 0.48
C ASP A 231 -13.24 -3.58 -0.04
N ASN A 232 -12.42 -2.80 0.68
CA ASN A 232 -11.95 -1.48 0.22
C ASN A 232 -10.63 -1.53 -0.56
N ALA A 233 -10.18 -2.70 -1.01
CA ALA A 233 -8.90 -2.78 -1.69
C ALA A 233 -8.92 -1.84 -2.89
N GLU A 234 -9.98 -1.81 -3.69
CA GLU A 234 -10.03 -0.98 -4.91
C GLU A 234 -10.63 0.43 -4.75
N CYS A 235 -11.29 0.71 -3.62
CA CYS A 235 -11.94 2.01 -3.42
C CYS A 235 -10.91 3.09 -3.03
N ASN A 236 -10.74 4.10 -3.88
CA ASN A 236 -9.88 5.26 -3.60
C ASN A 236 -10.58 6.40 -2.84
N PHE A 237 -11.83 6.23 -2.41
CA PHE A 237 -12.63 7.27 -1.74
C PHE A 237 -12.86 8.55 -2.56
N CYS A 238 -12.92 8.49 -3.90
CA CYS A 238 -13.23 9.67 -4.73
C CYS A 238 -14.63 10.29 -4.52
N GLY A 239 -15.56 9.60 -3.85
CA GLY A 239 -16.89 10.12 -3.53
C GLY A 239 -17.92 10.15 -4.69
N ASN A 240 -17.54 9.77 -5.92
CA ASN A 240 -18.46 9.75 -7.08
C ASN A 240 -19.72 8.90 -6.81
N CYS A 241 -19.58 7.78 -6.11
CA CYS A 241 -20.71 6.93 -5.73
C CYS A 241 -21.69 7.64 -4.78
N VAL A 242 -21.21 8.50 -3.87
CA VAL A 242 -22.02 9.29 -2.94
C VAL A 242 -22.82 10.38 -3.68
N LYS A 243 -22.21 11.00 -4.69
CA LYS A 243 -22.84 12.02 -5.55
C LYS A 243 -23.93 11.44 -6.45
N ASN A 244 -23.67 10.25 -6.99
CA ASN A 244 -24.53 9.60 -7.98
C ASN A 244 -25.63 8.72 -7.39
N CYS A 245 -25.54 8.30 -6.11
CA CYS A 245 -26.52 7.37 -5.54
C CYS A 245 -27.92 8.01 -5.41
N PRO A 246 -28.95 7.50 -6.11
CA PRO A 246 -30.31 8.03 -6.01
C PRO A 246 -30.96 7.70 -4.66
N ASN A 247 -30.57 6.59 -4.04
CA ASN A 247 -31.17 6.06 -2.82
C ASN A 247 -30.40 6.44 -1.55
N ASN A 248 -29.39 7.31 -1.63
CA ASN A 248 -28.51 7.70 -0.52
C ASN A 248 -28.00 6.52 0.33
N SER A 249 -27.66 5.40 -0.34
CA SER A 249 -27.36 4.11 0.28
C SER A 249 -25.89 3.94 0.70
N ILE A 250 -25.01 4.79 0.16
CA ILE A 250 -23.57 4.73 0.42
C ILE A 250 -23.29 5.27 1.82
N LYS A 251 -22.51 4.52 2.60
CA LYS A 251 -22.01 4.88 3.92
C LYS A 251 -20.49 4.95 3.90
N ILE A 252 -19.94 5.91 4.63
CA ILE A 252 -18.51 5.95 4.95
C ILE A 252 -18.42 5.85 6.46
N SER A 253 -17.77 4.82 6.98
CA SER A 253 -17.64 4.59 8.42
C SER A 253 -16.18 4.36 8.83
N LEU A 254 -15.91 4.59 10.11
CA LEU A 254 -14.68 4.10 10.73
C LEU A 254 -14.88 2.64 11.13
N ARG A 255 -13.84 1.85 10.93
CA ARG A 255 -13.77 0.45 11.36
C ARG A 255 -12.53 0.22 12.20
N VAL A 256 -12.58 -0.84 13.00
CA VAL A 256 -11.38 -1.35 13.70
C VAL A 256 -10.32 -1.72 12.65
N PRO A 257 -9.05 -1.30 12.82
CA PRO A 257 -7.95 -1.73 11.97
C PRO A 257 -7.95 -3.24 11.74
N THR A 258 -7.52 -3.67 10.56
CA THR A 258 -7.43 -5.10 10.14
C THR A 258 -8.76 -5.85 10.02
N LYS A 259 -9.91 -5.27 10.40
CA LYS A 259 -11.23 -5.95 10.40
C LYS A 259 -11.63 -6.54 9.05
N GLU A 260 -11.23 -5.90 7.94
CA GLU A 260 -11.47 -6.40 6.58
C GLU A 260 -10.79 -7.76 6.35
N LEU A 261 -9.60 -7.95 6.90
CA LEU A 261 -8.79 -9.16 6.71
C LEU A 261 -9.40 -10.36 7.44
N TRP A 262 -10.22 -10.13 8.47
CA TRP A 262 -10.81 -11.20 9.29
C TRP A 262 -11.89 -11.99 8.53
N PHE A 263 -12.52 -11.37 7.53
CA PHE A 263 -13.71 -11.90 6.85
C PHE A 263 -13.54 -12.03 5.34
N ILE A 264 -12.32 -12.32 4.87
CA ILE A 264 -12.05 -12.49 3.44
C ILE A 264 -12.84 -13.69 2.91
N ARG A 265 -13.87 -13.42 2.10
CA ARG A 265 -14.78 -14.44 1.54
C ARG A 265 -14.17 -15.17 0.35
N LYS A 266 -13.44 -14.44 -0.50
CA LYS A 266 -12.83 -14.95 -1.74
C LYS A 266 -11.35 -14.58 -1.78
N PRO A 267 -10.52 -15.25 -0.97
CA PRO A 267 -9.10 -14.96 -0.95
C PRO A 267 -8.51 -15.31 -2.32
N ARG A 268 -7.72 -14.38 -2.88
CA ARG A 268 -7.06 -14.57 -4.16
C ARG A 268 -5.57 -14.76 -3.97
N LEU A 269 -5.00 -15.72 -4.72
CA LEU A 269 -3.58 -16.07 -4.64
C LEU A 269 -2.68 -14.88 -4.98
N ASP A 270 -3.04 -14.13 -6.01
CA ASP A 270 -2.28 -12.97 -6.48
C ASP A 270 -2.22 -11.85 -5.42
N GLY A 271 -3.34 -11.52 -4.77
CA GLY A 271 -3.33 -10.54 -3.68
C GLY A 271 -2.54 -11.00 -2.44
N SER A 272 -2.56 -12.31 -2.17
CA SER A 272 -1.75 -12.89 -1.09
C SER A 272 -0.26 -12.92 -1.43
N PHE A 273 0.08 -13.15 -2.69
CA PHE A 273 1.46 -13.15 -3.16
C PHE A 273 2.06 -11.74 -3.08
N LEU A 274 1.30 -10.72 -3.52
CA LEU A 274 1.70 -9.32 -3.39
C LEU A 274 1.99 -8.92 -1.94
N ALA A 275 1.17 -9.34 -0.96
CA ALA A 275 1.46 -9.10 0.46
C ALA A 275 2.83 -9.70 0.88
N VAL A 276 3.09 -10.94 0.49
CA VAL A 276 4.36 -11.62 0.82
C VAL A 276 5.56 -10.98 0.11
N VAL A 277 5.39 -10.53 -1.13
CA VAL A 277 6.42 -9.80 -1.87
C VAL A 277 6.72 -8.45 -1.21
N ILE A 278 5.70 -7.75 -0.70
CA ILE A 278 5.89 -6.51 0.06
C ILE A 278 6.77 -6.76 1.29
N MET A 279 6.56 -7.85 2.03
CA MET A 279 7.46 -8.23 3.14
C MET A 279 8.92 -8.36 2.66
N GLY A 280 9.14 -9.04 1.53
CA GLY A 280 10.47 -9.18 0.93
C GLY A 280 11.10 -7.84 0.60
N ILE A 281 10.34 -6.94 -0.03
CA ILE A 281 10.80 -5.60 -0.39
C ILE A 281 11.19 -4.81 0.86
N VAL A 282 10.38 -4.84 1.91
CA VAL A 282 10.69 -4.18 3.19
C VAL A 282 11.97 -4.75 3.80
N PHE A 283 12.20 -6.06 3.73
CA PHE A 283 13.46 -6.65 4.17
C PHE A 283 14.66 -6.18 3.37
N VAL A 284 14.55 -6.11 2.04
CA VAL A 284 15.63 -5.58 1.19
C VAL A 284 15.92 -4.14 1.57
N GLN A 285 14.90 -3.28 1.60
CA GLN A 285 15.05 -1.86 1.93
C GLN A 285 15.69 -1.63 3.30
N ASN A 286 15.33 -2.46 4.29
CA ASN A 286 15.99 -2.42 5.60
C ASN A 286 17.44 -2.85 5.49
N VAL A 287 17.72 -4.06 4.98
CA VAL A 287 19.05 -4.68 4.98
C VAL A 287 20.07 -3.85 4.20
N THR A 288 19.68 -3.27 3.07
CA THR A 288 20.59 -2.48 2.22
C THR A 288 21.04 -1.17 2.87
N MET A 289 20.33 -0.71 3.91
CA MET A 289 20.68 0.51 4.66
C MET A 289 21.44 0.21 5.95
N LEU A 290 21.77 -1.05 6.24
CA LEU A 290 22.51 -1.44 7.44
C LEU A 290 24.00 -1.53 7.17
N SER A 291 24.80 -1.25 8.20
CA SER A 291 26.27 -1.39 8.15
C SER A 291 26.78 -2.80 7.82
N ILE A 292 25.94 -3.83 7.99
CA ILE A 292 26.28 -5.23 7.66
C ILE A 292 26.22 -5.53 6.15
N TRP A 293 25.61 -4.64 5.37
CA TRP A 293 25.37 -4.86 3.94
C TRP A 293 26.65 -5.08 3.15
N ASP A 294 27.68 -4.26 3.37
CA ASP A 294 28.96 -4.38 2.68
C ASP A 294 29.64 -5.72 2.97
N GLY A 295 29.57 -6.18 4.22
CA GLY A 295 30.09 -7.50 4.61
C GLY A 295 29.35 -8.66 3.93
N MET A 296 28.03 -8.54 3.76
CA MET A 296 27.23 -9.52 3.01
C MET A 296 27.60 -9.53 1.53
N LEU A 297 27.84 -8.37 0.93
CA LEU A 297 28.26 -8.26 -0.46
C LEU A 297 29.65 -8.88 -0.67
N THR A 298 30.64 -8.54 0.15
CA THR A 298 31.99 -9.13 0.04
C THR A 298 31.96 -10.65 0.19
N TRP A 299 31.14 -11.19 1.10
CA TRP A 299 30.96 -12.64 1.20
C TRP A 299 30.42 -13.24 -0.10
N LEU A 300 29.42 -12.60 -0.70
CA LEU A 300 28.80 -13.08 -1.93
C LEU A 300 29.74 -12.94 -3.14
N GLU A 301 30.49 -11.86 -3.24
CA GLU A 301 31.53 -11.64 -4.27
C GLU A 301 32.56 -12.77 -4.24
N ASN A 302 33.03 -13.14 -3.05
CA ASN A 302 33.95 -14.27 -2.87
C ASN A 302 33.31 -15.62 -3.25
N ALA A 303 32.04 -15.83 -2.93
CA ALA A 303 31.33 -17.08 -3.24
C ALA A 303 30.99 -17.23 -4.73
N THR A 304 30.68 -16.12 -5.41
CA THR A 304 30.24 -16.10 -6.82
C THR A 304 31.38 -15.85 -7.81
N GLY A 305 32.51 -15.33 -7.33
CA GLY A 305 33.67 -14.98 -8.16
C GLY A 305 33.46 -13.76 -9.06
N THR A 306 32.48 -12.90 -8.76
CA THR A 306 32.21 -11.66 -9.50
C THR A 306 32.27 -10.43 -8.60
N GLN A 307 32.78 -9.33 -9.13
CA GLN A 307 32.83 -8.01 -8.48
C GLN A 307 31.78 -7.04 -9.04
N ASN A 308 30.88 -7.53 -9.90
CA ASN A 308 29.84 -6.67 -10.47
C ASN A 308 28.67 -6.53 -9.48
N TYR A 309 28.53 -5.33 -8.91
CA TYR A 309 27.47 -4.99 -7.96
C TYR A 309 26.07 -5.35 -8.46
N ALA A 310 25.77 -5.11 -9.74
CA ALA A 310 24.44 -5.41 -10.28
C ALA A 310 24.15 -6.92 -10.22
N ILE A 311 25.16 -7.77 -10.43
CA ILE A 311 24.99 -9.23 -10.37
C ILE A 311 24.83 -9.68 -8.92
N THR A 312 25.71 -9.24 -8.01
CA THR A 312 25.66 -9.62 -6.60
C THR A 312 24.37 -9.13 -5.94
N PHE A 313 23.96 -7.88 -6.20
CA PHE A 313 22.68 -7.35 -5.75
C PHE A 313 21.51 -8.15 -6.33
N THR A 314 21.51 -8.50 -7.62
CA THR A 314 20.43 -9.29 -8.22
C THR A 314 20.26 -10.65 -7.55
N ILE A 315 21.36 -11.34 -7.25
CA ILE A 315 21.34 -12.63 -6.54
C ILE A 315 20.76 -12.44 -5.14
N THR A 316 21.28 -11.47 -4.37
CA THR A 316 20.79 -11.18 -3.01
C THR A 316 19.32 -10.80 -3.02
N PHE A 317 18.89 -9.98 -3.98
CA PHE A 317 17.51 -9.55 -4.15
C PHE A 317 16.57 -10.73 -4.41
N ILE A 318 16.93 -11.64 -5.32
CA ILE A 318 16.14 -12.86 -5.59
C ILE A 318 16.02 -13.73 -4.35
N ILE A 319 17.13 -13.93 -3.62
CA ILE A 319 17.14 -14.71 -2.38
C ILE A 319 16.24 -14.05 -1.33
N ALA A 320 16.37 -12.74 -1.13
CA ALA A 320 15.57 -11.98 -0.19
C ALA A 320 14.07 -12.04 -0.52
N MET A 321 13.69 -11.96 -1.80
CA MET A 321 12.29 -12.13 -2.22
C MET A 321 11.79 -13.57 -2.02
N ALA A 322 12.65 -14.56 -2.23
CA ALA A 322 12.28 -15.97 -2.07
C ALA A 322 12.04 -16.35 -0.60
N ILE A 323 12.72 -15.71 0.36
CA ILE A 323 12.64 -16.07 1.78
C ILE A 323 11.20 -15.98 2.34
N PRO A 324 10.48 -14.84 2.28
CA PRO A 324 9.11 -14.76 2.80
C PRO A 324 8.15 -15.72 2.09
N VAL A 325 8.31 -15.92 0.79
CA VAL A 325 7.52 -16.86 -0.01
C VAL A 325 7.75 -18.30 0.44
N ALA A 326 9.01 -18.69 0.64
CA ALA A 326 9.40 -20.00 1.13
C ALA A 326 8.91 -20.23 2.56
N LEU A 327 9.11 -19.27 3.46
CA LEU A 327 8.66 -19.33 4.85
C LEU A 327 7.14 -19.53 4.92
N LEU A 328 6.35 -18.71 4.23
CA LEU A 328 4.89 -18.88 4.22
C LEU A 328 4.49 -20.22 3.60
N SER A 329 5.18 -20.68 2.56
CA SER A 329 4.90 -21.98 1.92
C SER A 329 5.19 -23.15 2.87
N VAL A 330 6.31 -23.13 3.56
CA VAL A 330 6.68 -24.14 4.58
C VAL A 330 5.68 -24.11 5.72
N THR A 331 5.32 -22.94 6.24
CA THR A 331 4.27 -22.80 7.26
C THR A 331 2.92 -23.34 6.77
N GLY A 332 2.57 -23.12 5.51
CA GLY A 332 1.38 -23.68 4.88
C GLY A 332 1.40 -25.22 4.75
N LEU A 333 2.57 -25.82 4.49
CA LEU A 333 2.76 -27.26 4.48
C LEU A 333 2.65 -27.86 5.89
N VAL A 334 3.21 -27.20 6.90
CA VAL A 334 3.05 -27.62 8.30
C VAL A 334 1.59 -27.48 8.73
N ALA A 335 0.93 -26.37 8.41
CA ALA A 335 -0.48 -26.13 8.73
C ALA A 335 -1.41 -27.17 8.08
N LYS A 336 -1.07 -27.67 6.89
CA LYS A 336 -1.81 -28.74 6.20
C LYS A 336 -1.93 -30.02 7.04
N ILE A 337 -0.94 -30.33 7.88
CA ILE A 337 -0.99 -31.50 8.79
C ILE A 337 -2.17 -31.36 9.77
N PHE A 338 -2.49 -30.14 10.19
CA PHE A 338 -3.52 -29.85 11.18
C PHE A 338 -4.89 -29.58 10.56
N ASN A 339 -4.94 -28.75 9.51
CA ASN A 339 -6.18 -28.24 8.93
C ASN A 339 -6.64 -29.00 7.66
N LYS A 340 -5.80 -29.89 7.11
CA LYS A 340 -6.04 -30.67 5.89
C LYS A 340 -6.28 -29.85 4.62
N ALA A 341 -6.08 -28.53 4.66
CA ALA A 341 -6.19 -27.67 3.49
C ALA A 341 -4.96 -27.83 2.59
N SER A 342 -5.15 -27.60 1.29
CA SER A 342 -4.03 -27.60 0.34
C SER A 342 -3.05 -26.45 0.62
N LEU A 343 -1.80 -26.59 0.17
CA LEU A 343 -0.80 -25.52 0.26
C LEU A 343 -1.31 -24.22 -0.36
N LYS A 344 -1.96 -24.31 -1.53
CA LYS A 344 -2.52 -23.16 -2.23
C LYS A 344 -3.58 -22.45 -1.40
N GLU A 345 -4.48 -23.18 -0.74
CA GLU A 345 -5.51 -22.59 0.13
C GLU A 345 -4.89 -21.93 1.37
N ASN A 346 -3.93 -22.59 2.00
CA ASN A 346 -3.20 -22.07 3.16
C ASN A 346 -2.45 -20.79 2.80
N PHE A 347 -1.65 -20.82 1.74
CA PHE A 347 -0.95 -19.64 1.23
C PHE A 347 -1.92 -18.51 0.94
N THR A 348 -2.95 -18.77 0.13
CA THR A 348 -3.92 -17.76 -0.32
C THR A 348 -4.71 -17.14 0.83
N LYS A 349 -5.04 -17.89 1.88
CA LYS A 349 -5.78 -17.37 3.04
C LYS A 349 -4.89 -16.58 3.99
N TYR A 350 -3.71 -17.13 4.32
CA TYR A 350 -2.89 -16.61 5.40
C TYR A 350 -1.82 -15.60 4.96
N GLY A 351 -1.51 -15.46 3.66
CA GLY A 351 -0.62 -14.36 3.24
C GLY A 351 -1.23 -12.97 3.47
N TYR A 352 -2.56 -12.83 3.42
CA TYR A 352 -3.24 -11.60 3.85
C TYR A 352 -3.05 -11.29 5.34
N ALA A 353 -2.76 -12.30 6.17
CA ALA A 353 -2.55 -12.11 7.59
C ALA A 353 -1.18 -11.48 7.92
N ILE A 354 -0.28 -11.40 6.95
CA ILE A 354 1.04 -10.75 7.10
C ILE A 354 0.92 -9.23 6.97
N ILE A 355 -0.08 -8.73 6.22
CA ILE A 355 -0.27 -7.31 5.90
C ILE A 355 -0.14 -6.36 7.12
N PRO A 356 -0.71 -6.63 8.31
CA PRO A 356 -0.56 -5.73 9.45
C PRO A 356 0.90 -5.59 9.91
N LEU A 357 1.68 -6.68 9.86
CA LEU A 357 3.10 -6.68 10.19
C LEU A 357 3.90 -6.00 9.07
N ASP A 358 3.60 -6.26 7.80
CA ASP A 358 4.24 -5.57 6.67
C ASP A 358 4.09 -4.07 6.78
N MET A 359 2.86 -3.62 7.01
CA MET A 359 2.54 -2.20 7.11
C MET A 359 3.24 -1.58 8.32
N ALA A 360 3.29 -2.27 9.46
CA ALA A 360 3.99 -1.80 10.64
C ALA A 360 5.50 -1.71 10.43
N ALA A 361 6.12 -2.73 9.82
CA ALA A 361 7.54 -2.74 9.49
C ALA A 361 7.90 -1.66 8.47
N HIS A 362 7.05 -1.45 7.47
CA HIS A 362 7.23 -0.40 6.48
C HIS A 362 7.07 1.00 7.10
N ILE A 363 6.10 1.21 8.00
CA ILE A 363 5.99 2.47 8.76
C ILE A 363 7.22 2.65 9.66
N ALA A 364 7.68 1.60 10.36
CA ALA A 364 8.84 1.67 11.25
C ALA A 364 10.13 2.05 10.50
N HIS A 365 10.39 1.45 9.33
CA HIS A 365 11.51 1.83 8.46
C HIS A 365 11.45 3.31 8.10
N ASN A 366 10.31 3.74 7.56
CA ASN A 366 10.12 5.12 7.12
C ASN A 366 10.12 6.15 8.25
N LEU A 367 9.77 5.73 9.47
CA LEU A 367 9.76 6.60 10.63
C LEU A 367 11.17 7.09 10.96
N PHE A 368 12.21 6.29 10.67
CA PHE A 368 13.59 6.72 10.80
C PHE A 368 13.87 7.90 9.89
N HIS A 369 13.66 7.78 8.58
CA HIS A 369 13.88 8.90 7.65
C HIS A 369 13.03 10.13 8.02
N LEU A 370 11.76 9.94 8.36
CA LEU A 370 10.87 11.05 8.71
C LEU A 370 11.32 11.81 9.97
N LEU A 371 11.86 11.12 10.98
CA LEU A 371 12.20 11.73 12.28
C LEU A 371 13.69 12.02 12.45
N ALA A 372 14.59 11.25 11.82
CA ALA A 372 16.03 11.49 11.83
C ALA A 372 16.46 12.49 10.75
N GLU A 373 15.70 12.62 9.65
CA GLU A 373 16.06 13.51 8.54
C GLU A 373 15.01 14.60 8.29
N GLY A 374 13.90 14.63 9.05
CA GLY A 374 12.72 15.45 8.71
C GLY A 374 12.96 16.96 8.60
N LYS A 375 13.97 17.53 9.28
CA LYS A 375 14.30 18.96 9.13
C LYS A 375 14.97 19.28 7.79
N SER A 376 15.58 18.30 7.12
CA SER A 376 16.20 18.49 5.78
C SER A 376 15.19 19.02 4.76
N VAL A 377 13.93 18.61 4.86
CA VAL A 377 12.84 19.09 3.99
C VAL A 377 12.62 20.60 4.13
N PHE A 378 12.73 21.11 5.36
CA PHE A 378 12.60 22.56 5.61
C PHE A 378 13.87 23.30 5.18
N TYR A 379 15.05 22.77 5.48
CA TYR A 379 16.34 23.40 5.15
C TYR A 379 16.53 23.54 3.63
N THR A 380 16.38 22.44 2.90
CA THR A 380 16.45 22.43 1.43
C THR A 380 15.39 23.34 0.80
N PHE A 381 14.22 23.51 1.43
CA PHE A 381 13.19 24.44 0.95
C PHE A 381 13.58 25.91 1.13
N ILE A 382 14.16 26.30 2.27
CA ILE A 382 14.55 27.69 2.52
C ILE A 382 15.81 28.10 1.75
N GLU A 383 16.67 27.13 1.41
CA GLU A 383 17.83 27.33 0.54
C GLU A 383 17.43 27.76 -0.87
N LEU A 384 16.25 27.36 -1.37
CA LEU A 384 15.69 27.85 -2.63
C LEU A 384 15.49 29.38 -2.65
N PHE A 385 15.40 30.01 -1.48
CA PHE A 385 15.28 31.46 -1.32
C PHE A 385 16.62 32.14 -1.00
N GLY A 386 17.75 31.42 -1.13
CA GLY A 386 19.10 31.93 -0.90
C GLY A 386 19.52 32.01 0.57
N VAL A 387 18.80 31.32 1.47
CA VAL A 387 19.15 31.24 2.89
C VAL A 387 20.02 30.02 3.13
N ASN A 388 21.32 30.19 3.32
CA ASN A 388 22.24 29.08 3.60
C ASN A 388 22.04 28.52 5.01
N VAL A 389 21.77 27.22 5.14
CA VAL A 389 21.57 26.55 6.43
C VAL A 389 22.76 25.62 6.71
N ALA A 390 23.94 26.18 6.96
CA ALA A 390 25.12 25.37 7.20
C ALA A 390 25.07 24.63 8.55
N HIS A 391 25.33 23.31 8.53
CA HIS A 391 25.70 22.47 9.67
C HIS A 391 24.69 22.39 10.84
N THR A 392 23.40 22.27 10.55
CA THR A 392 22.41 21.95 11.59
C THR A 392 21.92 20.52 11.47
N SER A 393 21.69 19.86 12.61
CA SER A 393 21.14 18.51 12.61
C SER A 393 19.79 18.47 11.89
N SER A 394 19.64 17.49 10.99
CA SER A 394 18.42 17.17 10.25
C SER A 394 17.38 16.44 11.13
N ALA A 395 17.76 16.00 12.33
CA ALA A 395 16.94 15.17 13.21
C ALA A 395 15.91 15.98 14.01
N ILE A 396 14.66 15.49 13.99
CA ILE A 396 13.55 15.94 14.84
C ILE A 396 13.61 15.27 16.20
N LEU A 397 13.89 13.95 16.24
CA LEU A 397 14.04 13.16 17.45
C LEU A 397 15.39 12.44 17.48
N ASP A 398 15.82 12.02 18.67
CA ASP A 398 17.02 11.21 18.88
C ASP A 398 16.81 9.73 18.50
N ASP A 399 17.89 9.04 18.11
CA ASP A 399 17.85 7.65 17.64
C ASP A 399 17.22 6.67 18.66
N PRO A 400 17.49 6.73 19.98
CA PRO A 400 16.82 5.87 20.96
C PRO A 400 15.29 6.01 20.96
N THR A 401 14.78 7.25 20.87
CA THR A 401 13.34 7.51 20.80
C THR A 401 12.73 6.92 19.52
N ILE A 402 13.41 7.11 18.37
CA ILE A 402 12.97 6.55 17.08
C ILE A 402 12.94 5.03 17.15
N GLN A 403 13.98 4.40 17.67
CA GLN A 403 14.08 2.95 17.82
C GLN A 403 12.99 2.38 18.73
N ALA A 404 12.67 3.06 19.85
CA ALA A 404 11.57 2.66 20.71
C ALA A 404 10.22 2.67 19.96
N LEU A 405 9.96 3.70 19.14
CA LEU A 405 8.77 3.77 18.30
C LEU A 405 8.72 2.65 17.26
N GLN A 406 9.86 2.31 16.64
CA GLN A 406 9.96 1.19 15.69
C GLN A 406 9.59 -0.14 16.35
N PHE A 407 10.11 -0.42 17.55
CA PHE A 407 9.79 -1.65 18.28
C PHE A 407 8.32 -1.71 18.72
N ILE A 408 7.74 -0.58 19.16
CA ILE A 408 6.31 -0.49 19.47
C ILE A 408 5.46 -0.79 18.24
N LEU A 409 5.82 -0.23 17.08
CA LEU A 409 5.12 -0.49 15.82
C LEU A 409 5.18 -1.96 15.44
N ILE A 410 6.37 -2.58 15.47
CA ILE A 410 6.53 -4.01 15.19
C ILE A 410 5.72 -4.88 16.14
N ALA A 411 5.70 -4.55 17.44
CA ALA A 411 4.88 -5.29 18.42
C ALA A 411 3.37 -5.18 18.09
N ILE A 412 2.87 -3.98 17.82
CA ILE A 412 1.46 -3.75 17.44
C ILE A 412 1.12 -4.48 16.13
N GLY A 413 1.98 -4.37 15.11
CA GLY A 413 1.79 -5.04 13.83
C GLY A 413 1.75 -6.56 13.97
N THR A 414 2.66 -7.13 14.78
CA THR A 414 2.72 -8.56 15.08
C THR A 414 1.44 -9.03 15.77
N LEU A 415 0.99 -8.31 16.80
CA LEU A 415 -0.27 -8.61 17.49
C LEU A 415 -1.47 -8.53 16.55
N GLY A 416 -1.51 -7.52 15.68
CA GLY A 416 -2.55 -7.37 14.65
C GLY A 416 -2.57 -8.52 13.65
N SER A 417 -1.40 -8.98 13.20
CA SER A 417 -1.26 -10.14 12.32
C SER A 417 -1.68 -11.44 13.00
N ILE A 418 -1.24 -11.68 14.25
CA ILE A 418 -1.63 -12.86 15.03
C ILE A 418 -3.15 -12.89 15.25
N TYR A 419 -3.75 -11.75 15.57
CA TYR A 419 -5.19 -11.64 15.72
C TYR A 419 -5.93 -11.92 14.40
N THR A 420 -5.38 -11.43 13.29
CA THR A 420 -5.91 -11.70 11.94
C THR A 420 -5.86 -13.19 11.60
N VAL A 421 -4.74 -13.86 11.89
CA VAL A 421 -4.62 -15.33 11.77
C VAL A 421 -5.68 -16.04 12.60
N TYR A 422 -5.85 -15.66 13.87
CA TYR A 422 -6.86 -16.24 14.75
C TYR A 422 -8.27 -16.11 14.18
N LYS A 423 -8.64 -14.93 13.67
CA LYS A 423 -9.96 -14.69 13.07
C LYS A 423 -10.16 -15.48 11.78
N ILE A 424 -9.16 -15.54 10.90
CA ILE A 424 -9.21 -16.34 9.68
C ILE A 424 -9.38 -17.82 10.02
N SER A 425 -8.58 -18.33 10.97
CA SER A 425 -8.67 -19.72 11.45
C SER A 425 -10.05 -20.03 12.04
N LYS A 426 -10.56 -19.17 12.93
CA LYS A 426 -11.89 -19.34 13.56
C LYS A 426 -13.02 -19.41 12.54
N ASN A 427 -12.95 -18.58 11.50
CA ASN A 427 -13.98 -18.51 10.45
C ASN A 427 -13.90 -19.68 9.45
N ASN A 428 -12.80 -20.42 9.40
CA ASN A 428 -12.59 -21.50 8.43
C ASN A 428 -12.52 -22.91 9.07
N TYR A 429 -12.09 -23.03 10.32
CA TYR A 429 -11.77 -24.30 10.96
C TYR A 429 -12.19 -24.32 12.43
N GLU A 430 -13.39 -24.80 12.77
CA GLU A 430 -13.90 -24.83 14.15
C GLU A 430 -12.98 -25.59 15.12
N SER A 431 -12.73 -26.89 14.89
CA SER A 431 -11.94 -27.73 15.83
C SER A 431 -10.42 -27.61 15.70
N LYS A 432 -9.93 -26.94 14.65
CA LYS A 432 -8.48 -26.80 14.34
C LYS A 432 -7.99 -25.36 14.35
N THR A 433 -8.80 -24.45 14.91
CA THR A 433 -8.47 -23.02 15.03
C THR A 433 -7.13 -22.84 15.74
N VAL A 434 -6.99 -23.40 16.95
CA VAL A 434 -5.83 -23.16 17.82
C VAL A 434 -4.54 -23.67 17.20
N SER A 435 -4.50 -24.92 16.74
CA SER A 435 -3.29 -25.52 16.15
C SER A 435 -2.85 -24.75 14.89
N THR A 436 -3.79 -24.38 14.02
CA THR A 436 -3.45 -23.62 12.82
C THR A 436 -2.94 -22.22 13.17
N THR A 437 -3.58 -21.57 14.15
CA THR A 437 -3.13 -20.26 14.62
C THR A 437 -1.72 -20.31 15.20
N ILE A 438 -1.39 -21.30 16.03
CA ILE A 438 -0.04 -21.47 16.59
C ILE A 438 1.02 -21.56 15.49
N VAL A 439 0.78 -22.36 14.45
CA VAL A 439 1.72 -22.55 13.33
C VAL A 439 2.05 -21.23 12.63
N TYR A 440 1.05 -20.40 12.33
CA TYR A 440 1.29 -19.08 11.72
C TYR A 440 1.79 -18.04 12.73
N THR A 441 1.45 -18.14 14.00
CA THR A 441 2.01 -17.28 15.05
C THR A 441 3.52 -17.46 15.15
N VAL A 442 4.04 -18.69 15.05
CA VAL A 442 5.50 -18.94 15.04
C VAL A 442 6.16 -18.23 13.87
N LEU A 443 5.58 -18.29 12.66
CA LEU A 443 6.07 -17.55 11.50
C LEU A 443 6.09 -16.04 11.76
N LEU A 444 4.99 -15.49 12.28
CA LEU A 444 4.87 -14.04 12.55
C LEU A 444 5.87 -13.57 13.61
N ILE A 445 6.08 -14.35 14.67
CA ILE A 445 7.09 -14.05 15.68
C ILE A 445 8.49 -14.10 15.07
N LEU A 446 8.79 -15.09 14.23
CA LEU A 446 10.08 -15.17 13.52
C LEU A 446 10.31 -13.92 12.65
N LEU A 447 9.32 -13.52 11.85
CA LEU A 447 9.42 -12.30 11.04
C LEU A 447 9.56 -11.03 11.90
N ALA A 448 8.89 -10.97 13.04
CA ALA A 448 8.99 -9.85 13.98
C ALA A 448 10.38 -9.78 14.61
N VAL A 449 10.96 -10.92 15.03
CA VAL A 449 12.31 -11.00 15.57
C VAL A 449 13.33 -10.55 14.54
N VAL A 450 13.20 -10.98 13.28
CA VAL A 450 14.06 -10.51 12.19
C VAL A 450 13.97 -8.99 12.04
N ASN A 451 12.77 -8.41 12.01
CA ASN A 451 12.60 -6.95 11.95
C ASN A 451 13.26 -6.24 13.15
N ILE A 452 13.07 -6.74 14.38
CA ILE A 452 13.68 -6.17 15.59
C ILE A 452 15.20 -6.25 15.53
N MET A 453 15.76 -7.35 15.01
CA MET A 453 17.21 -7.47 14.82
C MET A 453 17.72 -6.47 13.78
N LEU A 454 16.99 -6.27 12.68
CA LEU A 454 17.36 -5.28 11.66
C LEU A 454 17.33 -3.85 12.22
N PHE A 455 16.29 -3.46 12.96
CA PHE A 455 16.19 -2.13 13.57
C PHE A 455 17.09 -1.93 14.81
N SER A 456 17.70 -2.99 15.32
CA SER A 456 18.75 -2.89 16.35
C SER A 456 20.10 -2.47 15.78
N LEU A 457 20.28 -2.55 14.46
CA LEU A 457 21.50 -2.16 13.77
C LEU A 457 21.43 -0.70 13.30
N PRO A 458 22.56 0.01 13.23
CA PRO A 458 22.59 1.39 12.76
C PRO A 458 22.20 1.45 11.28
N MET A 459 21.27 2.37 10.96
CA MET A 459 20.80 2.64 9.60
C MET A 459 21.49 3.88 9.02
N ALA A 460 21.82 3.82 7.73
CA ALA A 460 22.30 4.97 6.97
C ALA A 460 21.17 5.99 6.72
N MET A 461 21.53 7.27 6.70
CA MET A 461 20.63 8.37 6.32
C MET A 461 20.63 8.56 4.80
N ARG A 462 19.54 9.09 4.23
CA ARG A 462 19.47 9.45 2.80
C ARG A 462 19.98 10.87 2.53
N MET A 463 19.94 11.73 3.55
CA MET A 463 20.26 13.16 3.51
C MET A 463 21.38 13.51 4.48
#